data_AF-A0A535HRC3-F1
#
_entry.id   AF-A0A535HRC3-F1
#
_cell.length_a   1.000
_cell.length_b   1.000
_cell.length_c   1.000
_cell.angle_alpha   90.00
_cell.angle_beta   90.00
_cell.angle_gamma   90.00
#
_symmetry.space_group_name_H-M   'P 1'
#
loop_
_entity.id
_entity.type
_entity.pdbx_description
1 polymer ?
#
loop_
_entity_poly.entity_id
_entity_poly.type
_entity_poly.pdbx_seq_one_letter_code
_entity_poly.pdbx_strand_id
1 'polypeptide(L)' 'FNRTLLEEWAYVRPYSSNEARADLLPVWLHEYNHHRSHTALGGRPPVARVNNLPGNYT' A
#
# COMPACT_ATOMS: atom_id res chain seq x y z
N PHE A 1 -8.16 -5.69 -0.59
CA PHE A 1 -6.88 -5.42 0.09
C PHE A 1 -6.06 -6.70 0.24
N ASN A 2 -6.53 -7.71 0.99
CA ASN A 2 -5.76 -8.94 1.27
C ASN A 2 -5.19 -9.63 0.02
N ARG A 3 -5.97 -9.81 -1.05
CA ARG A 3 -5.45 -10.46 -2.28
C ARG A 3 -4.27 -9.69 -2.92
N THR A 4 -4.41 -8.38 -3.10
CA THR A 4 -3.35 -7.55 -3.71
C THR A 4 -2.08 -7.50 -2.85
N LEU A 5 -2.23 -7.43 -1.53
CA LEU A 5 -1.10 -7.50 -0.60
C LEU A 5 -0.38 -8.86 -0.68
N LEU A 6 -1.12 -9.95 -0.85
CA LEU A 6 -0.52 -11.27 -1.02
C LEU A 6 0.22 -11.41 -2.35
N GLU A 7 -0.42 -11.00 -3.45
CA GLU A 7 0.10 -11.16 -4.81
C GLU A 7 1.29 -10.22 -5.10
N GLU A 8 1.25 -8.99 -4.60
CA GLU A 8 2.21 -7.95 -5.00
C GLU A 8 3.27 -7.64 -3.93
N TRP A 9 3.10 -8.15 -2.71
CA TRP A 9 4.11 -8.05 -1.67
C TRP A 9 4.46 -9.41 -1.08
N ALA A 10 3.49 -10.14 -0.53
CA ALA A 10 3.82 -11.32 0.27
C ALA A 10 4.48 -12.44 -0.54
N TYR A 11 4.08 -12.62 -1.79
CA TYR A 11 4.48 -13.74 -2.66
C TYR A 11 4.95 -13.33 -4.06
N VAL A 12 5.19 -12.03 -4.28
CA VAL A 12 5.66 -11.52 -5.59
C VAL A 12 7.03 -12.08 -5.99
N ARG A 13 7.84 -12.47 -4.99
CA ARG A 13 9.16 -13.09 -5.15
C ARG A 13 9.48 -13.97 -3.95
N PRO A 14 10.42 -14.93 -4.08
CA PRO A 14 11.03 -15.57 -2.92
C PRO A 14 11.80 -14.55 -2.07
N TYR A 15 11.65 -14.66 -0.75
CA TYR A 15 12.41 -13.90 0.24
C TYR A 15 13.34 -14.84 1.01
N SER A 16 14.52 -14.34 1.39
CA SER A 16 15.50 -15.11 2.16
C SER A 16 15.07 -15.36 3.60
N SER A 17 14.24 -14.47 4.17
CA SER A 17 13.63 -14.64 5.48
C SER A 17 12.34 -13.81 5.60
N ASN A 18 11.59 -13.99 6.69
CA ASN A 18 10.42 -13.17 6.97
C ASN A 18 10.79 -11.72 7.29
N GLU A 19 11.93 -11.51 7.95
CA GLU A 19 12.47 -10.19 8.29
C GLU A 19 12.79 -9.42 7.01
N ALA A 20 13.50 -10.04 6.06
CA ALA A 20 13.80 -9.42 4.77
C ALA A 20 12.54 -9.01 3.99
N ARG A 21 11.43 -9.74 4.15
CA ARG A 21 10.13 -9.38 3.57
C ARG A 21 9.46 -8.24 4.33
N ALA A 22 9.51 -8.27 5.66
CA ALA A 22 8.94 -7.24 6.54
C ALA A 22 9.63 -5.89 6.35
N ASP A 23 10.94 -5.86 6.16
CA ASP A 23 11.72 -4.64 5.92
C ASP A 23 11.27 -3.88 4.66
N LEU A 24 10.69 -4.60 3.69
CA LEU A 24 10.18 -4.02 2.44
C LEU A 24 8.70 -3.61 2.53
N LEU A 25 7.99 -4.01 3.59
CA LEU A 25 6.57 -3.68 3.77
C LEU A 25 6.32 -2.16 3.80
N PRO A 26 7.11 -1.32 4.50
CA PRO A 26 6.88 0.13 4.51
C PRO A 26 6.97 0.75 3.12
N VAL A 27 7.93 0.30 2.30
CA VAL A 27 8.11 0.78 0.92
C VAL A 27 6.90 0.39 0.07
N TRP A 28 6.48 -0.87 0.14
CA TRP A 28 5.31 -1.33 -0.62
C TRP A 28 4.02 -0.61 -0.18
N LEU A 29 3.84 -0.35 1.12
CA LEU A 29 2.70 0.41 1.63
C LEU A 29 2.71 1.85 1.12
N HIS A 30 3.86 2.50 1.00
CA HIS A 30 3.95 3.83 0.42
C HIS A 30 3.49 3.83 -1.04
N GLU A 31 4.05 2.93 -1.86
CA GLU A 31 3.66 2.79 -3.26
C GLU A 31 2.18 2.49 -3.44
N TYR A 32 1.65 1.54 -2.67
CA TYR A 32 0.25 1.17 -2.72
C TYR A 32 -0.67 2.32 -2.29
N ASN A 33 -0.37 3.00 -1.17
CA ASN A 33 -1.27 4.01 -0.63
C ASN A 33 -1.17 5.36 -1.35
N HIS A 34 -0.02 5.72 -1.90
CA HIS A 34 0.22 7.04 -2.47
C HIS A 34 0.24 7.06 -4.00
N HIS A 35 0.65 5.98 -4.66
CA HIS A 35 0.92 6.00 -6.11
C HIS A 35 0.01 5.07 -6.90
N ARG A 36 -0.44 3.96 -6.32
CA ARG A 36 -1.28 2.99 -7.04
C ARG A 36 -2.62 3.59 -7.44
N SER A 37 -2.93 3.60 -8.74
CA SER A 37 -4.25 3.98 -9.23
C SER A 37 -5.31 2.93 -8.90
N HIS A 38 -6.44 3.35 -8.33
CA HIS A 38 -7.60 2.48 -8.10
C HIS A 38 -8.77 2.88 -9.01
N THR A 39 -9.24 1.94 -9.83
CA THR A 39 -10.40 2.16 -10.73
C THR A 39 -11.66 2.55 -9.97
N ALA A 40 -11.91 1.91 -8.81
CA ALA A 40 -13.02 2.26 -7.92
C ALA A 40 -12.94 3.71 -7.36
N LEU A 41 -11.78 4.37 -7.45
CA LEU A 41 -11.56 5.75 -7.03
C LEU A 41 -11.43 6.73 -8.21
N GLY A 42 -11.76 6.27 -9.42
CA GLY A 42 -11.57 7.04 -10.65
C GLY A 42 -10.09 7.20 -11.01
N GLY A 43 -9.27 6.18 -10.74
CA GLY A 43 -7.83 6.19 -11.02
C GLY A 43 -6.98 6.84 -9.93
N ARG A 44 -7.60 7.34 -8.86
CA ARG A 44 -6.88 7.98 -7.74
C ARG A 44 -6.30 6.96 -6.77
N PRO A 45 -5.22 7.33 -6.04
CA PRO A 45 -4.62 6.46 -5.03
C PRO A 45 -5.48 6.37 -3.75
N PRO A 46 -5.28 5.34 -2.91
CA PRO A 46 -6.04 5.15 -1.68
C PRO A 46 -6.04 6.36 -0.74
N VAL A 47 -4.90 7.06 -0.62
CA VAL A 47 -4.76 8.26 0.23
C VAL A 47 -5.75 9.36 -0.17
N ALA A 48 -6.22 9.41 -1.42
CA ALA A 48 -7.19 10.40 -1.88
C ALA A 48 -8.59 10.26 -1.23
N ARG A 49 -8.85 9.18 -0.46
CA ARG A 49 -10.06 9.04 0.35
C ARG A 49 -9.91 9.48 1.81
N VAL A 50 -8.67 9.69 2.27
CA VAL A 50 -8.40 9.98 3.68
C VAL A 50 -8.57 11.48 3.89
N ASN A 51 -9.74 11.86 4.41
CA ASN A 51 -10.06 13.27 4.66
C ASN A 51 -9.67 13.72 6.08
N ASN A 52 -9.38 12.77 6.99
CA ASN A 52 -9.11 13.00 8.41
C ASN A 52 -7.69 12.56 8.80
N LEU A 53 -6.68 13.19 8.20
CA LEU A 53 -5.33 13.11 8.74
C LEU A 53 -5.27 13.95 10.04
N PRO A 54 -4.60 13.48 11.11
CA PRO A 54 -4.33 14.33 12.27
C PRO A 54 -3.64 15.62 11.79
N GLY A 55 -4.25 16.78 12.06
CA GLY A 55 -3.79 18.08 11.56
C GLY A 55 -4.62 18.71 10.44
N ASN A 56 -5.69 18.02 9.97
CA ASN A 56 -6.57 18.51 8.91
C ASN A 56 -7.95 19.02 9.42
N TYR A 57 -8.03 19.42 10.68
CA TYR A 57 -9.21 20.09 11.23
C TYR A 57 -9.07 21.61 10.98
N THR A 58 -9.85 22.15 10.04
CA THR A 58 -10.14 23.59 9.95
C THR A 58 -11.24 23.96 10.94
#